data_AF-A0A2G5K057-F1
#
_entry.id   AF-A0A2G5K057-F1
#
_cell.length_a   1.000
_cell.length_b   1.000
_cell.length_c   1.000
_cell.angle_alpha   90.00
_cell.angle_beta   90.00
_cell.angle_gamma   90.00
#
_symmetry.space_group_name_H-M   'P 1'
#
loop_
_entity.id
_entity.type
_entity.pdbx_description
1 polymer ?
#
loop_
_entity_poly.entity_id
_entity_poly.type
_entity_poly.pdbx_seq_one_letter_code
_entity_poly.pdbx_strand_id
1 'polypeptide(L)' 'MDYLKIEERLDRIERLLTNSKDVLTFEEACEYMGISRSFLYKLTSRRQIPHSKPNGKMIFFEKEVV' A
#
# COMPACT_ATOMS: atom_id res chain seq x y z
N MET A 1 -10.04 30.65 7.60
CA MET A 1 -8.92 30.49 6.64
C MET A 1 -7.84 29.54 7.17
N ASP A 2 -7.59 29.42 8.47
CA ASP A 2 -6.58 28.47 9.01
C ASP A 2 -7.06 27.01 9.17
N TYR A 3 -8.37 26.78 9.33
CA TYR A 3 -8.92 25.42 9.53
C TYR A 3 -8.63 24.47 8.38
N LEU A 4 -8.74 24.93 7.13
CA LEU A 4 -8.46 24.11 5.94
C LEU A 4 -7.01 23.58 5.94
N LYS A 5 -6.07 24.41 6.39
CA LYS A 5 -4.65 24.08 6.46
C LYS A 5 -4.34 23.10 7.60
N ILE A 6 -5.17 23.09 8.64
CA ILE A 6 -5.11 22.13 9.74
C ILE A 6 -5.68 20.78 9.30
N GLU A 7 -6.81 20.78 8.58
CA GLU A 7 -7.41 19.55 8.03
C GLU A 7 -6.46 18.85 7.06
N GLU A 8 -5.83 19.57 6.12
CA GLU A 8 -4.83 18.98 5.22
C GLU A 8 -3.64 18.36 5.96
N ARG A 9 -3.23 18.94 7.09
CA ARG A 9 -2.14 18.40 7.92
C ARG A 9 -2.59 17.17 8.70
N LEU A 10 -3.83 17.14 9.19
CA LEU A 10 -4.41 15.99 9.88
C LEU A 10 -4.54 14.80 8.92
N ASP A 11 -5.07 15.01 7.72
CA ASP A 11 -5.16 13.97 6.67
C ASP A 11 -3.79 13.38 6.35
N ARG A 12 -2.75 14.23 6.29
CA ARG A 12 -1.39 13.77 6.02
C ARG A 12 -0.84 12.91 7.17
N ILE A 13 -1.11 13.29 8.41
CA ILE A 13 -0.68 12.55 9.61
C ILE A 13 -1.42 11.22 9.70
N GLU A 14 -2.73 11.19 9.47
CA GLU A 14 -3.52 9.95 9.46
C GLU A 14 -3.02 8.97 8.40
N ARG A 15 -2.71 9.45 7.18
CA ARG A 15 -2.11 8.62 6.13
C ARG A 15 -0.75 8.04 6.53
N LEU A 16 0.10 8.84 7.19
CA LEU A 16 1.40 8.38 7.67
C LEU A 16 1.27 7.35 8.80
N LEU A 17 0.31 7.53 9.71
CA LEU A 17 0.04 6.59 10.80
C LEU A 17 -0.58 5.29 10.30
N THR A 18 -1.44 5.35 9.27
CA THR A 18 -2.04 4.15 8.66
C THR A 18 -0.99 3.25 8.02
N ASN A 19 0.19 3.79 7.72
CA ASN A 19 1.33 3.07 7.14
C ASN A 19 2.10 2.22 8.17
N SER A 20 1.58 2.01 9.38
CA SER A 20 2.19 1.15 10.41
C SER A 20 1.83 -0.34 10.28
N LYS A 21 1.09 -0.74 9.24
CA LYS A 21 0.76 -2.16 9.02
C LYS A 21 1.98 -2.92 8.51
N ASP A 22 2.24 -4.06 9.12
CA ASP A 22 3.26 -5.01 8.65
C ASP A 22 2.83 -5.73 7.36
N VAL A 23 1.52 -5.83 7.15
CA VAL A 23 0.92 -6.46 5.96
C VAL A 23 0.11 -5.42 5.18
N LEU A 24 0.47 -5.25 3.92
CA LEU A 24 -0.17 -4.35 2.97
C LEU A 24 -1.11 -5.13 2.05
N THR A 25 -2.26 -4.52 1.76
CA THR A 25 -3.12 -4.91 0.63
C THR A 25 -2.47 -4.52 -0.71
N PHE A 26 -3.09 -4.92 -1.81
CA PHE A 26 -2.59 -4.59 -3.14
C PHE A 26 -2.56 -3.07 -3.41
N GLU A 27 -3.61 -2.36 -3.00
CA GLU A 27 -3.70 -0.91 -3.10
C GLU A 27 -2.64 -0.22 -2.23
N GLU A 28 -2.52 -0.63 -0.96
CA GLU A 28 -1.52 -0.10 -0.04
C GLU A 28 -0.09 -0.35 -0.55
N ALA A 29 0.19 -1.53 -1.13
CA ALA A 29 1.49 -1.83 -1.73
C ALA A 29 1.79 -0.96 -2.96
N CYS A 30 0.78 -0.66 -3.80
CA CYS A 30 0.96 0.27 -4.92
C CYS A 30 1.32 1.68 -4.44
N GLU A 31 0.63 2.17 -3.41
CA GLU A 31 0.89 3.48 -2.81
C GLU A 31 2.24 3.52 -2.11
N TYR A 32 2.58 2.46 -1.38
CA TYR A 32 3.84 2.33 -0.65
C TYR A 32 5.05 2.31 -1.59
N MET A 33 5.00 1.49 -2.65
CA MET A 33 6.08 1.38 -3.62
C MET A 33 6.09 2.51 -4.67
N GLY A 34 5.04 3.33 -4.73
CA GLY A 34 4.89 4.40 -5.73
C GLY A 34 4.74 3.89 -7.17
N ILE A 35 4.16 2.70 -7.36
CA ILE A 35 4.01 2.06 -8.67
C ILE A 35 2.55 1.91 -9.09
N SER A 36 2.32 1.86 -10.41
CA SER A 36 0.98 1.62 -10.94
C SER A 36 0.45 0.22 -10.61
N ARG A 37 -0.86 0.10 -10.43
CA ARG A 37 -1.57 -1.18 -10.23
C ARG A 37 -1.22 -2.21 -11.31
N SER A 38 -1.20 -1.81 -12.57
CA SER A 38 -0.86 -2.71 -13.68
C SER A 38 0.58 -3.22 -13.62
N PHE A 39 1.50 -2.43 -13.06
CA PHE A 39 2.88 -2.85 -12.86
C PHE A 39 2.98 -3.85 -11.71
N LEU A 40 2.38 -3.57 -10.55
CA LEU A 40 2.36 -4.51 -9.43
C LEU A 40 1.67 -5.84 -9.80
N TYR A 41 0.59 -5.81 -10.58
CA TYR A 41 -0.06 -7.03 -11.10
C TYR A 41 0.87 -7.85 -12.01
N LYS A 42 1.72 -7.18 -12.81
CA LYS A 42 2.72 -7.88 -13.63
C LYS A 42 3.80 -8.52 -12.76
N LEU A 43 4.25 -7.85 -11.70
CA LEU A 43 5.23 -8.42 -10.76
C LEU A 43 4.67 -9.63 -10.02
N THR A 44 3.43 -9.56 -9.53
CA THR A 44 2.78 -10.68 -8.81
C THR A 44 2.54 -11.88 -9.72
N SER A 45 2.02 -11.66 -10.93
CA SER A 45 1.79 -12.74 -11.90
C SER A 45 3.08 -13.43 -12.36
N ARG A 46 4.20 -12.68 -12.45
CA ARG A 46 5.53 -13.22 -12.75
C ARG A 46 6.27 -13.78 -11.53
N ARG A 47 5.66 -13.73 -10.34
CA ARG A 47 6.29 -14.13 -9.05
C ARG A 47 7.61 -13.42 -8.79
N GLN A 48 7.75 -12.17 -9.23
CA GLN A 48 8.96 -11.36 -9.05
C GLN A 48 8.98 -10.60 -7.72
N ILE A 49 7.86 -10.64 -6.98
CA ILE A 49 7.72 -10.01 -5.68
C ILE A 49 7.11 -11.00 -4.69
N PRO A 50 7.61 -11.07 -3.44
CA PRO A 50 7.00 -11.87 -2.39
C PRO A 50 5.56 -11.42 -2.14
N HIS A 51 4.62 -12.36 -2.18
CA HIS A 51 3.22 -12.05 -1.91
C HIS A 51 2.50 -13.30 -1.40
N SER A 52 1.46 -13.09 -0.59
CA SER A 52 0.56 -14.12 -0.08
C SER A 52 -0.81 -14.03 -0.77
N LYS A 53 -1.38 -15.20 -1.09
CA LYS A 53 -2.68 -15.31 -1.77
C LYS A 53 -3.59 -16.38 -1.13
N PRO A 54 -3.98 -16.21 0.15
CA PRO A 54 -4.57 -17.28 0.97
C PRO A 54 -5.91 -17.83 0.41
N ASN A 55 -6.70 -17.00 -0.29
CA ASN A 55 -8.01 -17.39 -0.83
C ASN A 55 -8.13 -17.20 -2.36
N GLY A 56 -7.02 -17.03 -3.08
CA GLY A 56 -7.04 -16.88 -4.53
C GLY A 56 -7.66 -15.58 -5.09
N LYS A 57 -8.27 -14.74 -4.25
CA LYS A 57 -8.88 -13.45 -4.64
C LYS A 57 -8.06 -12.24 -4.20
N MET A 58 -7.59 -12.23 -2.96
CA MET A 58 -6.82 -11.11 -2.38
C MET A 58 -5.33 -11.40 -2.43
N ILE A 59 -4.53 -10.35 -2.64
CA ILE A 59 -3.06 -10.41 -2.61
C ILE A 59 -2.60 -9.51 -1.47
N PHE A 60 -1.71 -10.06 -0.63
CA PHE A 60 -1.11 -9.36 0.50
C PHE A 60 0.41 -9.37 0.39
N PHE A 61 1.02 -8.36 1.00
CA PHE A 61 2.45 -8.06 0.91
C PHE A 61 2.98 -7.79 2.32
N GLU A 62 4.12 -8.38 2.68
CA GLU A 62 4.82 -8.03 3.91
C GLU A 62 5.68 -6.81 3.65
N LYS A 63 5.49 -5.75 4.43
CA LYS A 63 6.12 -4.45 4.19
C LYS A 63 7.66 -4.50 4.25
N GLU A 64 8.23 -5.38 5.06
CA GLU A 64 9.69 -5.48 5.24
C GLU A 64 10.42 -6.07 4.03
N VAL A 65 9.73 -6.84 3.19
CA VAL A 65 10.32 -7.66 2.10
C VAL A 65 9.94 -7.14 0.71
N VAL A 66 9.23 -6.02 0.64
CA VAL A 66 8.64 -5.44 -0.58
C VAL A 66 9.31 -4.12 -0.95
#